data_AF-A0A1T5HEZ4-F1
#
_entry.id   AF-A0A1T5HEZ4-F1
#
_cell.length_a   1.000
_cell.length_b   1.000
_cell.length_c   1.000
_cell.angle_alpha   90.00
_cell.angle_beta   90.00
_cell.angle_gamma   90.00
#
_symmetry.space_group_name_H-M   'P 1'
#
loop_
_entity.id
_entity.type
_entity.pdbx_description
1 polymer ?
#
loop_
_entity_poly.entity_id
_entity_poly.type
_entity_poly.pdbx_seq_one_letter_code
_entity_poly.pdbx_strand_id
1 'polypeptide(L)'
;MLDIDKVTWDSAKINHSATVFSNNDLTAFIKHSNQTVVANYPRSSGKWYFELKMGSILNVMVGIVSAKSGYGSTYNSTLSRYYAINGSRIEGNTSQSYGVAYSNNDIIGIALNLDDGTIEFYKNGVSQGIAFRNIYELGEVYPAFTTNGTSSSITVTAIFEEQLFNFPIPNGYKSYGLLPYSKTLLQSNNKTYSLDSIDTWYDTKMTSDNVPSPLVASASSVYSSTFPAWRAFDGLKDSNGWSTATNSIINQWLRLYFGKYTRVNKVTVVARSTTASTESPKNFDFQGSNDALNWTTLKEVRNQIGWKNSEERTYRFDKEGYFKYYQIFVYDFNGDTSPVIGEVIYGCEYLSFCEIPSISKGNFIKYGAKFEFNGLEAIALDKNYILQDGVSENSDGLWTTKLDRKPLSISFN
;
A
#
# COMPACT_ATOMS: atom_id res chain seq x y z
N MET A 1 -4.59 -8.17 11.31
CA MET A 1 -5.81 -8.04 10.49
C MET A 1 -5.49 -6.91 9.52
N LEU A 2 -5.25 -7.21 8.25
CA LEU A 2 -4.86 -6.19 7.26
C LEU A 2 -6.06 -5.26 7.07
N ASP A 3 -5.87 -3.96 7.33
CA ASP A 3 -6.83 -2.93 6.95
C ASP A 3 -7.06 -3.05 5.44
N ILE A 4 -8.26 -3.48 5.09
CA ILE A 4 -8.71 -3.45 3.71
C ILE A 4 -9.14 -2.01 3.48
N ASP A 5 -8.39 -1.28 2.64
CA ASP A 5 -8.83 0.00 2.10
C ASP A 5 -10.28 -0.15 1.58
N LYS A 6 -11.20 0.63 2.14
CA LYS A 6 -12.61 0.65 1.77
C LYS A 6 -13.03 2.08 1.47
N VAL A 7 -14.02 2.23 0.59
CA VAL A 7 -14.68 3.52 0.44
C VAL A 7 -15.59 3.72 1.65
N THR A 8 -15.35 4.80 2.37
CA THR A 8 -16.15 5.26 3.53
C THR A 8 -16.34 6.77 3.43
N TRP A 9 -17.07 7.37 4.36
CA TRP A 9 -16.93 8.80 4.56
C TRP A 9 -15.51 9.13 5.03
N ASP A 10 -14.99 10.27 4.58
CA ASP A 10 -13.64 10.72 4.90
C ASP A 10 -13.64 11.42 6.25
N SER A 11 -13.40 10.66 7.31
CA SER A 11 -13.31 11.18 8.68
C SER A 11 -12.09 12.07 8.93
N ALA A 12 -11.10 12.07 8.02
CA ALA A 12 -9.85 12.82 8.15
C ALA A 12 -9.83 14.16 7.39
N LYS A 13 -10.54 14.28 6.27
CA LYS A 13 -10.42 15.45 5.37
C LYS A 13 -11.28 16.66 5.73
N ILE A 14 -12.16 16.62 6.72
CA ILE A 14 -13.07 17.77 6.97
C ILE A 14 -12.91 18.30 8.39
N ASN A 15 -13.10 19.61 8.54
CA ASN A 15 -13.34 20.27 9.83
C ASN A 15 -14.64 19.74 10.46
N HIS A 16 -14.58 18.53 11.00
CA HIS A 16 -15.67 17.73 11.56
C HIS A 16 -15.94 17.99 13.03
N SER A 17 -15.64 19.17 13.56
CA SER A 17 -15.90 19.46 14.98
C SER A 17 -17.36 19.20 15.40
N ALA A 18 -18.30 19.12 14.44
CA ALA A 18 -19.71 18.78 14.64
C ALA A 18 -20.19 17.46 13.98
N THR A 19 -19.32 16.65 13.36
CA THR A 19 -19.70 15.38 12.72
C THR A 19 -19.16 14.18 13.51
N VAL A 20 -20.04 13.22 13.81
CA VAL A 20 -19.66 11.94 14.43
C VAL A 20 -19.84 10.83 13.41
N PHE A 21 -18.78 10.04 13.22
CA PHE A 21 -18.79 8.88 12.34
C PHE A 21 -19.02 7.59 13.12
N SER A 22 -19.72 6.65 12.50
CA SER A 22 -20.03 5.33 13.06
C SER A 22 -20.22 4.30 11.95
N ASN A 23 -20.37 3.02 12.32
CA ASN A 23 -20.49 1.90 11.38
C ASN A 23 -19.29 1.83 10.42
N ASN A 24 -18.07 1.86 10.97
CA ASN A 24 -16.82 1.92 10.21
C ASN A 24 -16.82 3.06 9.18
N ASP A 25 -17.13 4.28 9.65
CA ASP A 25 -17.21 5.49 8.86
C ASP A 25 -18.21 5.48 7.68
N LEU A 26 -19.16 4.56 7.67
CA LEU A 26 -20.26 4.56 6.67
C LEU A 26 -21.45 5.42 7.10
N THR A 27 -21.58 5.74 8.39
CA THR A 27 -22.68 6.57 8.91
C THR A 27 -22.14 7.87 9.47
N ALA A 28 -22.62 8.99 8.93
CA ALA A 28 -22.28 10.33 9.37
C ALA A 28 -23.46 10.98 10.11
N PHE A 29 -23.20 11.45 11.32
CA PHE A 29 -24.14 12.20 12.16
C PHE A 29 -23.66 13.64 12.29
N ILE A 30 -24.42 14.63 11.82
CA ILE A 30 -24.09 16.06 11.93
C ILE A 30 -24.99 16.70 12.98
N LYS A 31 -24.37 17.34 13.99
CA LYS A 31 -25.08 18.11 15.01
C LYS A 31 -25.17 19.59 14.59
N HIS A 32 -26.34 20.00 14.10
CA HIS A 32 -26.73 21.42 13.93
C HIS A 32 -25.66 22.32 13.27
N SER A 33 -25.11 21.90 12.14
CA SER A 33 -24.06 22.64 11.43
C SER A 33 -24.27 22.58 9.92
N ASN A 34 -23.78 23.61 9.22
CA ASN A 34 -23.66 23.63 7.77
C ASN A 34 -22.35 22.94 7.40
N GLN A 35 -22.46 21.70 6.95
CA GLN A 35 -21.30 20.88 6.69
C GLN A 35 -21.55 19.97 5.49
N THR A 36 -20.50 19.82 4.69
CA THR A 36 -20.42 18.82 3.64
C THR A 36 -19.62 17.65 4.16
N VAL A 37 -20.10 16.44 3.89
CA VAL A 37 -19.39 15.17 4.12
C VAL A 37 -19.09 14.57 2.76
N VAL A 38 -17.85 14.16 2.54
CA VAL A 38 -17.39 13.54 1.29
C VAL A 38 -16.84 12.15 1.56
N ALA A 39 -16.83 11.29 0.55
CA ALA A 39 -16.14 10.00 0.63
C ALA A 39 -14.61 10.16 0.62
N ASN A 40 -13.88 9.14 1.05
CA ASN A 40 -12.41 9.15 1.12
C ASN A 40 -11.70 9.00 -0.24
N TYR A 41 -12.38 8.45 -1.26
CA TYR A 41 -11.83 8.27 -2.61
C TYR A 41 -12.62 9.04 -3.67
N PRO A 42 -11.95 9.86 -4.48
CA PRO A 42 -12.57 10.51 -5.63
C PRO A 42 -12.49 9.65 -6.91
N ARG A 43 -13.21 10.08 -7.96
CA ARG A 43 -13.20 9.48 -9.31
C ARG A 43 -13.17 10.56 -10.39
N SER A 44 -12.51 10.26 -11.51
CA SER A 44 -12.39 11.14 -12.69
C SER A 44 -12.90 10.53 -14.01
N SER A 45 -13.20 9.23 -14.05
CA SER A 45 -13.69 8.52 -15.23
C SER A 45 -14.52 7.30 -14.83
N GLY A 46 -15.31 6.74 -15.75
CA GLY A 46 -16.13 5.54 -15.55
C GLY A 46 -17.59 5.81 -15.15
N LYS A 47 -18.36 4.72 -15.10
CA LYS A 47 -19.77 4.68 -14.66
C LYS A 47 -19.88 4.03 -13.28
N TRP A 48 -20.27 4.80 -12.28
CA TRP A 48 -20.28 4.41 -10.87
C TRP A 48 -21.64 4.60 -10.21
N TYR A 49 -21.99 3.72 -9.28
CA TYR A 49 -23.24 3.76 -8.54
C TYR A 49 -23.01 3.59 -7.05
N PHE A 50 -23.74 4.35 -6.24
CA PHE A 50 -23.79 4.19 -4.78
C PHE A 50 -25.17 4.58 -4.26
N GLU A 51 -25.50 4.10 -3.07
CA GLU A 51 -26.75 4.43 -2.38
C GLU A 51 -26.47 5.19 -1.09
N LEU A 52 -27.34 6.12 -0.75
CA LEU A 52 -27.37 6.80 0.54
C LEU A 52 -28.71 6.55 1.21
N LYS A 53 -28.68 5.94 2.40
CA LYS A 53 -29.86 5.75 3.25
C LYS A 53 -30.05 6.96 4.14
N MET A 54 -31.23 7.58 4.02
CA MET A 54 -31.61 8.73 4.83
C MET A 54 -32.03 8.28 6.23
N GLY A 55 -31.37 8.79 7.27
CA GLY A 55 -31.78 8.62 8.66
C GLY A 55 -32.74 9.73 9.07
N SER A 56 -32.39 10.49 10.11
CA SER A 56 -33.03 11.77 10.42
C SER A 56 -32.50 12.85 9.46
N ILE A 57 -33.37 13.49 8.67
CA ILE A 57 -32.95 14.51 7.69
C ILE A 57 -33.80 15.80 7.77
N LEU A 58 -33.16 16.94 7.47
CA LEU A 58 -33.75 18.27 7.31
C LEU A 58 -32.81 19.10 6.43
N ASN A 59 -33.32 19.75 5.37
CA ASN A 59 -32.52 20.54 4.41
C ASN A 59 -31.23 19.84 3.92
N VAL A 60 -31.30 18.52 3.75
CA VAL A 60 -30.18 17.70 3.23
C VAL A 60 -30.19 17.72 1.71
N MET A 61 -29.00 17.72 1.14
CA MET A 61 -28.78 17.54 -0.28
C MET A 61 -27.73 16.46 -0.50
N VAL A 62 -27.94 15.59 -1.48
CA VAL A 62 -27.06 14.45 -1.78
C VAL A 62 -26.57 14.49 -3.22
N GLY A 63 -25.34 14.05 -3.48
CA GLY A 63 -24.77 14.11 -4.83
C GLY A 63 -23.25 14.02 -4.83
N ILE A 64 -22.62 14.95 -5.54
CA ILE A 64 -21.16 14.97 -5.73
C ILE A 64 -20.56 16.36 -5.55
N VAL A 65 -19.27 16.39 -5.21
CA VAL A 65 -18.45 17.60 -5.05
C VAL A 65 -17.11 17.41 -5.74
N SER A 66 -16.64 18.45 -6.45
CA SER A 66 -15.31 18.48 -7.05
C SER A 66 -14.21 18.48 -5.98
N ALA A 67 -13.13 17.74 -6.19
CA ALA A 67 -11.91 17.82 -5.39
C ALA A 67 -11.30 19.24 -5.34
N LYS A 68 -11.69 20.13 -6.25
CA LYS A 68 -11.27 21.54 -6.29
C LYS A 68 -11.98 22.43 -5.25
N SER A 69 -13.06 21.96 -4.61
CA SER A 69 -13.90 22.82 -3.73
C SER A 69 -13.25 23.20 -2.41
N GLY A 70 -12.17 22.52 -2.02
CA GLY A 70 -11.64 22.58 -0.65
C GLY A 70 -12.60 21.96 0.39
N TYR A 71 -12.31 22.20 1.67
CA TYR A 71 -12.90 21.49 2.81
C TYR A 71 -14.01 22.25 3.57
N GLY A 72 -14.65 23.22 2.90
CA GLY A 72 -15.76 24.02 3.46
C GLY A 72 -17.14 23.47 3.13
N SER A 73 -18.19 24.14 3.60
CA SER A 73 -19.56 23.80 3.21
C SER A 73 -19.81 24.14 1.73
N THR A 74 -20.46 23.23 1.00
CA THR A 74 -20.62 23.30 -0.47
C THR A 74 -22.07 23.44 -0.93
N TYR A 75 -23.01 23.69 -0.02
CA TYR A 75 -24.45 23.76 -0.31
C TYR A 75 -24.85 24.76 -1.42
N ASN A 76 -24.03 25.77 -1.67
CA ASN A 76 -24.21 26.77 -2.72
C ASN A 76 -23.03 26.86 -3.70
N SER A 77 -22.21 25.81 -3.79
CA SER A 77 -21.01 25.78 -4.62
C SER A 77 -21.32 25.41 -6.07
N THR A 78 -20.77 26.16 -7.02
CA THR A 78 -20.81 25.78 -8.46
C THR A 78 -19.96 24.54 -8.76
N LEU A 79 -19.11 24.13 -7.81
CA LEU A 79 -18.30 22.91 -7.87
C LEU A 79 -19.02 21.67 -7.30
N SER A 80 -20.35 21.73 -7.17
CA SER A 80 -21.19 20.65 -6.66
C SER A 80 -22.39 20.39 -7.56
N ARG A 81 -22.93 19.18 -7.51
CA ARG A 81 -24.20 18.80 -8.14
C ARG A 81 -25.02 18.00 -7.16
N TYR A 82 -26.16 18.55 -6.77
CA TYR A 82 -26.94 18.00 -5.67
C TYR A 82 -28.41 17.78 -6.04
N TYR A 83 -28.99 16.79 -5.38
CA TYR A 83 -30.42 16.52 -5.31
C TYR A 83 -30.90 16.79 -3.88
N ALA A 84 -31.74 17.81 -3.72
CA ALA A 84 -32.22 18.29 -2.43
C ALA A 84 -33.49 17.55 -1.97
N ILE A 85 -33.68 17.49 -0.65
CA ILE A 85 -34.82 16.82 0.01
C ILE A 85 -36.20 17.19 -0.54
N ASN A 86 -36.36 18.41 -1.03
CA ASN A 86 -37.60 18.91 -1.62
C ASN A 86 -37.85 18.48 -3.08
N GLY A 87 -36.95 17.69 -3.68
CA GLY A 87 -37.04 17.26 -5.07
C GLY A 87 -36.30 18.15 -6.07
N SER A 88 -35.65 19.23 -5.64
CA SER A 88 -34.92 20.12 -6.54
C SER A 88 -33.52 19.62 -6.86
N ARG A 89 -33.00 19.94 -8.05
CA ARG A 89 -31.57 19.85 -8.36
C ARG A 89 -30.91 21.20 -8.07
N ILE A 90 -29.72 21.18 -7.46
CA ILE A 90 -28.98 22.37 -7.04
C ILE A 90 -27.58 22.40 -7.68
N GLU A 91 -27.23 23.54 -8.27
CA GLU A 91 -25.89 23.89 -8.74
C GLU A 91 -25.62 25.35 -8.36
N GLY A 92 -24.60 25.60 -7.53
CA GLY A 92 -24.39 26.96 -7.02
C GLY A 92 -25.58 27.47 -6.21
N ASN A 93 -26.02 28.71 -6.48
CA ASN A 93 -27.25 29.27 -5.91
C ASN A 93 -28.51 28.96 -6.74
N THR A 94 -28.40 28.13 -7.78
CA THR A 94 -29.52 27.82 -8.68
C THR A 94 -30.24 26.56 -8.20
N SER A 95 -31.54 26.70 -7.93
CA SER A 95 -32.44 25.60 -7.58
C SER A 95 -33.50 25.42 -8.66
N GLN A 96 -33.67 24.20 -9.16
CA GLN A 96 -34.64 23.87 -10.21
C GLN A 96 -35.43 22.62 -9.86
N SER A 97 -36.71 22.58 -10.23
CA SER A 97 -37.52 21.36 -10.13
C SER A 97 -36.89 20.23 -10.95
N TYR A 98 -36.86 19.01 -10.38
CA TYR A 98 -36.18 17.88 -11.00
C TYR A 98 -36.86 16.53 -10.71
N GLY A 99 -36.91 16.12 -9.44
CA GLY A 99 -37.40 14.81 -9.01
C GLY A 99 -38.40 14.90 -7.86
N VAL A 100 -38.80 13.74 -7.35
CA VAL A 100 -39.75 13.62 -6.23
C VAL A 100 -39.06 14.01 -4.91
N ALA A 101 -39.75 14.69 -3.99
CA ALA A 101 -39.19 14.94 -2.66
C ALA A 101 -38.90 13.61 -1.90
N TYR A 102 -37.87 13.60 -1.05
CA TYR A 102 -37.53 12.44 -0.22
C TYR A 102 -37.60 12.79 1.28
N SER A 103 -37.62 11.76 2.10
CA SER A 103 -37.90 11.82 3.53
C SER A 103 -37.08 10.79 4.29
N ASN A 104 -37.23 10.74 5.62
CA ASN A 104 -36.55 9.77 6.46
C ASN A 104 -36.79 8.34 5.94
N ASN A 105 -35.75 7.50 6.00
CA ASN A 105 -35.70 6.12 5.52
C ASN A 105 -35.74 5.90 4.01
N ASP A 106 -35.93 6.95 3.19
CA ASP A 106 -35.74 6.81 1.75
C ASP A 106 -34.27 6.47 1.43
N ILE A 107 -34.08 5.71 0.35
CA ILE A 107 -32.78 5.37 -0.20
C ILE A 107 -32.62 6.13 -1.50
N ILE A 108 -31.56 6.93 -1.57
CA ILE A 108 -31.22 7.69 -2.76
C ILE A 108 -30.07 6.99 -3.46
N GLY A 109 -30.32 6.49 -4.66
CA GLY A 109 -29.29 5.95 -5.55
C GLY A 109 -28.70 7.07 -6.42
N ILE A 110 -27.39 7.06 -6.61
CA ILE A 110 -26.68 8.05 -7.42
C ILE A 110 -25.94 7.30 -8.53
N ALA A 111 -26.37 7.47 -9.78
CA ALA A 111 -25.70 6.95 -10.97
C ALA A 111 -24.82 8.04 -11.58
N LEU A 112 -23.52 7.92 -11.36
CA LEU A 112 -22.48 8.85 -11.79
C LEU A 112 -21.78 8.33 -13.05
N ASN A 113 -22.03 8.96 -14.19
CA ASN A 113 -21.40 8.60 -15.46
C ASN A 113 -20.41 9.70 -15.86
N LEU A 114 -19.16 9.51 -15.44
CA LEU A 114 -18.07 10.47 -15.68
C LEU A 114 -17.59 10.45 -17.14
N ASP A 115 -17.80 9.35 -17.84
CA ASP A 115 -17.44 9.23 -19.26
C ASP A 115 -18.33 10.11 -20.15
N ASP A 116 -19.65 10.09 -19.89
CA ASP A 116 -20.62 10.91 -20.63
C ASP A 116 -20.94 12.24 -19.93
N GLY A 117 -20.30 12.51 -18.78
CA GLY A 117 -20.50 13.75 -18.03
C GLY A 117 -21.92 13.92 -17.47
N THR A 118 -22.58 12.84 -17.05
CA THR A 118 -23.95 12.87 -16.51
C THR A 118 -24.07 12.32 -15.09
N ILE A 119 -25.06 12.83 -14.34
CA ILE A 119 -25.50 12.25 -13.06
C ILE A 119 -27.02 12.12 -13.05
N GLU A 120 -27.49 10.95 -12.63
CA GLU A 120 -28.91 10.61 -12.48
C GLU A 120 -29.16 10.12 -11.05
N PHE A 121 -30.27 10.56 -10.46
CA PHE A 121 -30.67 10.15 -9.12
C PHE A 121 -31.84 9.16 -9.17
N TYR A 122 -31.89 8.29 -8.18
CA TYR A 122 -32.94 7.29 -8.00
C TYR A 122 -33.52 7.47 -6.60
N LYS A 123 -34.85 7.38 -6.46
CA LYS A 123 -35.52 7.30 -5.16
C LYS A 123 -36.12 5.91 -5.01
N ASN A 124 -35.66 5.15 -4.03
CA ASN A 124 -36.12 3.78 -3.76
C ASN A 124 -36.13 2.91 -5.03
N GLY A 125 -35.03 2.94 -5.79
CA GLY A 125 -34.86 2.19 -7.04
C GLY A 125 -35.52 2.80 -8.28
N VAL A 126 -36.32 3.87 -8.14
CA VAL A 126 -37.00 4.52 -9.29
C VAL A 126 -36.18 5.73 -9.78
N SER A 127 -35.76 5.70 -11.05
CA SER A 127 -35.06 6.81 -11.70
C SER A 127 -35.86 8.12 -11.62
N GLN A 128 -35.16 9.22 -11.37
CA GLN A 128 -35.66 10.60 -11.42
C GLN A 128 -35.21 11.32 -12.71
N GLY A 129 -34.60 10.59 -13.66
CA GLY A 129 -34.03 11.12 -14.91
C GLY A 129 -32.67 11.81 -14.74
N ILE A 130 -32.00 12.17 -15.84
CA ILE A 130 -30.67 12.82 -15.76
C ILE A 130 -30.79 14.25 -15.17
N ALA A 131 -30.18 14.47 -14.00
CA ALA A 131 -30.19 15.76 -13.32
C ALA A 131 -29.23 16.76 -13.96
N PHE A 132 -28.00 16.35 -14.26
CA PHE A 132 -26.97 17.22 -14.82
C PHE A 132 -26.20 16.53 -15.94
N ARG A 133 -25.69 17.32 -16.89
CA ARG A 133 -24.93 16.87 -18.08
C ARG A 133 -23.57 17.56 -18.22
N ASN A 134 -23.14 18.29 -17.20
CA ASN A 134 -21.94 19.13 -17.20
C ASN A 134 -20.96 18.75 -16.09
N ILE A 135 -20.94 17.49 -15.63
CA ILE A 135 -20.05 17.10 -14.52
C ILE A 135 -18.58 16.94 -14.94
N TYR A 136 -18.28 16.88 -16.23
CA TYR A 136 -16.89 16.87 -16.74
C TYR A 136 -16.12 18.14 -16.31
N GLU A 137 -16.81 19.26 -16.10
CA GLU A 137 -16.24 20.55 -15.67
C GLU A 137 -15.64 20.47 -14.26
N LEU A 138 -16.14 19.54 -13.44
CA LEU A 138 -15.73 19.36 -12.05
C LEU A 138 -14.37 18.68 -11.92
N GLY A 139 -13.88 17.98 -12.95
CA GLY A 139 -12.69 17.15 -12.86
C GLY A 139 -12.92 15.96 -11.94
N GLU A 140 -12.01 15.73 -10.99
CA GLU A 140 -12.17 14.68 -9.99
C GLU A 140 -13.29 15.02 -9.01
N VAL A 141 -14.16 14.05 -8.69
CA VAL A 141 -15.33 14.25 -7.81
C VAL A 141 -15.44 13.19 -6.73
N TYR A 142 -16.01 13.58 -5.59
CA TYR A 142 -16.36 12.72 -4.47
C TYR A 142 -17.88 12.58 -4.34
N PRO A 143 -18.41 11.39 -4.00
CA PRO A 143 -19.71 11.23 -3.36
C PRO A 143 -19.80 12.14 -2.15
N ALA A 144 -20.92 12.84 -2.02
CA ALA A 144 -21.09 13.81 -0.98
C ALA A 144 -22.55 13.94 -0.54
N PHE A 145 -22.74 14.41 0.69
CA PHE A 145 -23.97 15.08 1.09
C PHE A 145 -23.63 16.36 1.86
N THR A 146 -24.57 17.30 1.87
CA THR A 146 -24.40 18.57 2.56
C THR A 146 -25.69 19.02 3.22
N THR A 147 -25.55 19.89 4.23
CA THR A 147 -26.65 20.50 4.96
C THR A 147 -26.69 22.02 4.71
N ASN A 148 -27.89 22.59 4.74
CA ASN A 148 -28.10 24.05 4.69
C ASN A 148 -29.09 24.53 5.77
N GLY A 149 -28.57 25.20 6.79
CA GLY A 149 -29.34 25.86 7.85
C GLY A 149 -30.20 24.88 8.66
N THR A 150 -29.59 23.84 9.25
CA THR A 150 -30.34 22.78 9.95
C THR A 150 -30.40 23.02 11.47
N SER A 151 -31.61 23.03 12.02
CA SER A 151 -31.86 23.01 13.47
C SER A 151 -32.06 21.61 14.03
N SER A 152 -31.97 20.57 13.19
CA SER A 152 -32.13 19.15 13.54
C SER A 152 -30.82 18.40 13.34
N SER A 153 -30.66 17.28 14.04
CA SER A 153 -29.56 16.35 13.78
C SER A 153 -29.78 15.62 12.46
N ILE A 154 -28.73 15.55 11.65
CA ILE A 154 -28.76 14.90 10.35
C ILE A 154 -28.02 13.56 10.42
N THR A 155 -28.57 12.51 9.82
CA THR A 155 -27.92 11.21 9.70
C THR A 155 -28.07 10.67 8.30
N VAL A 156 -26.93 10.36 7.68
CA VAL A 156 -26.87 9.75 6.34
C VAL A 156 -25.90 8.58 6.40
N THR A 157 -26.35 7.42 5.90
CA THR A 157 -25.52 6.22 5.79
C THR A 157 -25.19 5.95 4.33
N ALA A 158 -23.90 5.88 3.99
CA ALA A 158 -23.45 5.45 2.67
C ALA A 158 -23.47 3.93 2.55
N ILE A 159 -23.82 3.48 1.36
CA ILE A 159 -23.71 2.09 0.93
C ILE A 159 -22.94 2.16 -0.39
N PHE A 160 -21.68 1.78 -0.35
CA PHE A 160 -20.79 1.80 -1.51
C PHE A 160 -20.63 0.43 -2.15
N GLU A 161 -20.86 -0.64 -1.40
CA GLU A 161 -20.60 -2.03 -1.80
C GLU A 161 -21.82 -2.68 -2.46
N GLU A 162 -21.62 -3.31 -3.62
CA GLU A 162 -22.70 -3.86 -4.45
C GLU A 162 -23.60 -4.87 -3.72
N GLN A 163 -22.99 -5.77 -2.94
CA GLN A 163 -23.71 -6.79 -2.17
C GLN A 163 -24.60 -6.24 -1.06
N LEU A 164 -24.47 -4.95 -0.73
CA LEU A 164 -25.26 -4.26 0.29
C LEU A 164 -26.29 -3.30 -0.30
N PHE A 165 -26.33 -3.11 -1.62
CA PHE A 165 -27.33 -2.26 -2.27
C PHE A 165 -28.74 -2.82 -2.05
N ASN A 166 -29.68 -1.91 -1.81
CA ASN A 166 -31.08 -2.24 -1.61
C ASN A 166 -31.80 -2.40 -2.96
N PHE A 167 -31.28 -1.74 -4.01
CA PHE A 167 -31.83 -1.78 -5.35
C PHE A 167 -30.78 -2.27 -6.37
N PRO A 168 -31.23 -2.88 -7.48
CA PRO A 168 -30.32 -3.30 -8.54
C PRO A 168 -29.52 -2.12 -9.11
N ILE A 169 -28.23 -2.34 -9.34
CA ILE A 169 -27.38 -1.38 -10.01
C ILE A 169 -27.86 -1.14 -11.45
N PRO A 170 -27.89 0.12 -11.95
CA PRO A 170 -28.21 0.40 -13.35
C PRO A 170 -27.23 -0.28 -14.32
N ASN A 171 -27.73 -0.70 -15.48
CA ASN A 171 -26.93 -1.45 -16.45
C ASN A 171 -25.69 -0.66 -16.91
N GLY A 172 -24.52 -1.31 -16.90
CA GLY A 172 -23.25 -0.71 -17.28
C GLY A 172 -22.55 0.13 -16.20
N TYR A 173 -23.13 0.26 -15.00
CA TYR A 173 -22.49 0.91 -13.86
C TYR A 173 -21.79 -0.11 -12.97
N LYS A 174 -20.78 0.35 -12.21
CA LYS A 174 -20.09 -0.43 -11.17
C LYS A 174 -20.35 0.17 -9.80
N SER A 175 -20.32 -0.63 -8.74
CA SER A 175 -20.34 -0.12 -7.37
C SER A 175 -19.20 0.90 -7.16
N TYR A 176 -19.50 2.04 -6.53
CA TYR A 176 -18.49 3.05 -6.21
C TYR A 176 -17.44 2.52 -5.21
N GLY A 177 -17.84 1.58 -4.35
CA GLY A 177 -16.96 0.83 -3.44
C GLY A 177 -15.91 -0.03 -4.15
N LEU A 178 -16.09 -0.28 -5.46
CA LEU A 178 -15.06 -0.91 -6.27
C LEU A 178 -13.87 0.04 -6.43
N LEU A 179 -12.89 -0.11 -5.55
CA LEU A 179 -11.60 0.56 -5.63
C LEU A 179 -10.78 -0.02 -6.81
N PRO A 180 -9.88 0.77 -7.44
CA PRO A 180 -9.06 0.34 -8.58
C PRO A 180 -8.06 -0.79 -8.26
N TYR A 181 -8.17 -1.45 -7.10
CA TYR A 181 -7.36 -2.59 -6.72
C TYR A 181 -7.80 -3.84 -7.52
N SER A 182 -7.31 -3.97 -8.74
CA SER A 182 -7.30 -5.24 -9.44
C SER A 182 -6.36 -6.18 -8.70
N LYS A 183 -6.92 -7.17 -8.02
CA LYS A 183 -6.13 -8.35 -7.68
C LYS A 183 -5.63 -8.98 -8.97
N THR A 184 -4.39 -9.42 -8.99
CA THR A 184 -3.81 -10.05 -10.17
C THR A 184 -3.43 -11.48 -9.83
N LEU A 185 -3.67 -12.37 -10.80
CA LEU A 185 -3.09 -13.70 -10.86
C LEU A 185 -2.24 -13.78 -12.12
N LEU A 186 -1.14 -14.50 -12.07
CA LEU A 186 -0.29 -14.76 -13.23
C LEU A 186 -0.62 -16.12 -13.82
N GLN A 187 -0.52 -16.24 -15.14
CA GLN A 187 -0.71 -17.52 -15.81
C GLN A 187 0.50 -17.85 -16.68
N SER A 188 1.00 -19.07 -16.55
CA SER A 188 2.08 -19.61 -17.39
C SER A 188 1.89 -21.10 -17.60
N ASN A 189 2.02 -21.58 -18.84
CA ASN A 189 1.88 -22.99 -19.22
C ASN A 189 0.61 -23.66 -18.64
N ASN A 190 -0.55 -23.01 -18.79
CA ASN A 190 -1.86 -23.43 -18.29
C ASN A 190 -2.00 -23.53 -16.75
N LYS A 191 -1.00 -23.06 -15.99
CA LYS A 191 -1.04 -22.99 -14.54
C LYS A 191 -1.25 -21.54 -14.10
N THR A 192 -2.00 -21.37 -13.02
CA THR A 192 -2.29 -20.06 -12.43
C THR A 192 -1.52 -19.92 -11.13
N TYR A 193 -0.99 -18.73 -10.89
CA TYR A 193 -0.16 -18.42 -9.73
C TYR A 193 -0.66 -17.15 -9.03
N SER A 194 -0.73 -17.22 -7.70
CA SER A 194 -0.55 -16.01 -6.90
C SER A 194 0.92 -15.60 -6.94
N LEU A 195 1.17 -14.30 -6.83
CA LEU A 195 2.49 -13.73 -6.68
C LEU A 195 2.57 -12.96 -5.36
N ASP A 196 3.51 -13.33 -4.51
CA ASP A 196 3.82 -12.61 -3.29
C ASP A 196 5.22 -12.00 -3.40
N SER A 197 5.36 -10.71 -3.07
CA SER A 197 6.67 -10.10 -2.83
C SER A 197 6.99 -10.19 -1.35
N ILE A 198 8.10 -10.82 -1.04
CA ILE A 198 8.65 -10.88 0.31
C ILE A 198 9.75 -9.82 0.37
N ASP A 199 9.58 -8.82 1.24
CA ASP A 199 10.62 -7.85 1.57
C ASP A 199 10.75 -7.78 3.10
N THR A 200 11.82 -8.37 3.64
CA THR A 200 11.98 -8.51 5.10
C THR A 200 13.40 -8.23 5.56
N TRP A 201 13.51 -7.76 6.80
CA TRP A 201 14.76 -7.54 7.51
C TRP A 201 14.83 -8.50 8.69
N TYR A 202 16.00 -9.08 8.92
CA TYR A 202 16.23 -9.96 10.05
C TYR A 202 16.43 -9.13 11.31
N ASP A 203 15.58 -9.38 12.30
CA ASP A 203 15.64 -8.71 13.60
C ASP A 203 16.68 -9.39 14.50
N THR A 204 17.88 -8.81 14.59
CA THR A 204 18.99 -9.37 15.38
C THR A 204 18.95 -8.94 16.84
N LYS A 205 18.86 -7.64 17.11
CA LYS A 205 18.75 -7.03 18.46
C LYS A 205 19.68 -7.67 19.50
N MET A 206 20.95 -7.87 19.12
CA MET A 206 21.90 -8.55 19.98
C MET A 206 22.24 -7.73 21.23
N THR A 207 22.47 -8.41 22.36
CA THR A 207 22.91 -7.77 23.63
C THR A 207 24.23 -8.35 24.16
N SER A 208 24.72 -9.42 23.51
CA SER A 208 26.05 -10.00 23.68
C SER A 208 26.41 -10.77 22.41
N ASP A 209 27.65 -11.29 22.31
CA ASP A 209 28.11 -12.08 21.16
C ASP A 209 27.30 -13.36 20.90
N ASN A 210 26.44 -13.79 21.82
CA ASN A 210 25.65 -15.01 21.72
C ASN A 210 24.18 -14.86 22.16
N VAL A 211 23.69 -13.62 22.30
CA VAL A 211 22.31 -13.32 22.69
C VAL A 211 21.70 -12.32 21.70
N PRO A 212 20.51 -12.61 21.14
CA PRO A 212 19.66 -13.77 21.39
C PRO A 212 20.14 -15.05 20.68
N SER A 213 19.97 -16.20 21.34
CA SER A 213 20.15 -17.51 20.68
C SER A 213 19.16 -17.65 19.52
N PRO A 214 19.56 -18.21 18.36
CA PRO A 214 20.82 -18.89 18.08
C PRO A 214 21.89 -18.00 17.42
N LEU A 215 21.76 -16.68 17.50
CA LEU A 215 22.70 -15.76 16.86
C LEU A 215 24.05 -15.77 17.57
N VAL A 216 25.12 -15.79 16.78
CA VAL A 216 26.48 -15.62 17.30
C VAL A 216 27.24 -14.61 16.45
N ALA A 217 27.63 -13.48 17.06
CA ALA A 217 28.48 -12.47 16.46
C ALA A 217 29.95 -12.78 16.75
N SER A 218 30.81 -12.55 15.77
CA SER A 218 32.26 -12.69 15.92
C SER A 218 32.98 -11.76 14.95
N ALA A 219 34.24 -11.45 15.24
CA ALA A 219 35.06 -10.60 14.40
C ALA A 219 36.52 -11.05 14.39
N SER A 220 37.28 -10.61 13.40
CA SER A 220 38.73 -10.84 13.28
C SER A 220 39.53 -10.24 14.43
N SER A 221 39.07 -9.09 14.93
CA SER A 221 39.68 -8.35 16.03
C SER A 221 38.66 -7.43 16.67
N VAL A 222 38.97 -6.94 17.87
CA VAL A 222 38.12 -6.00 18.63
C VAL A 222 39.01 -4.98 19.31
N TYR A 223 38.65 -3.68 19.24
CA TYR A 223 39.37 -2.59 19.92
C TYR A 223 39.34 -2.73 21.45
N SER A 224 38.16 -2.93 22.02
CA SER A 224 37.94 -3.08 23.45
C SER A 224 36.62 -3.80 23.73
N SER A 225 36.39 -4.18 24.99
CA SER A 225 35.12 -4.79 25.43
C SER A 225 33.88 -3.90 25.25
N THR A 226 34.03 -2.61 24.91
CA THR A 226 32.92 -1.69 24.65
C THR A 226 32.54 -1.60 23.16
N PHE A 227 33.39 -2.09 22.26
CA PHE A 227 33.13 -2.18 20.81
C PHE A 227 33.16 -3.62 20.26
N PRO A 228 32.52 -4.59 20.93
CA PRO A 228 32.50 -5.99 20.51
C PRO A 228 31.73 -6.20 19.20
N ALA A 229 31.83 -7.40 18.62
CA ALA A 229 31.21 -7.73 17.34
C ALA A 229 29.69 -7.55 17.37
N TRP A 230 29.02 -7.96 18.44
CA TRP A 230 27.56 -7.88 18.56
C TRP A 230 26.98 -6.46 18.49
N ARG A 231 27.79 -5.43 18.78
CA ARG A 231 27.34 -4.02 18.71
C ARG A 231 26.97 -3.57 17.31
N ALA A 232 27.51 -4.23 16.27
CA ALA A 232 27.09 -3.97 14.89
C ALA A 232 25.83 -4.76 14.50
N PHE A 233 25.17 -5.43 15.44
CA PHE A 233 23.94 -6.18 15.23
C PHE A 233 22.91 -5.93 16.36
N ASP A 234 23.07 -4.85 17.13
CA ASP A 234 22.24 -4.56 18.31
C ASP A 234 20.97 -3.76 17.96
N GLY A 235 20.84 -3.33 16.70
CA GLY A 235 19.72 -2.55 16.20
C GLY A 235 19.82 -1.06 16.51
N LEU A 236 20.94 -0.58 17.08
CA LEU A 236 21.14 0.82 17.44
C LEU A 236 22.03 1.53 16.41
N LYS A 237 21.64 2.75 16.03
CA LYS A 237 22.35 3.59 15.06
C LYS A 237 23.02 4.77 15.78
N ASP A 238 23.83 4.47 16.79
CA ASP A 238 24.36 5.44 17.74
C ASP A 238 25.88 5.64 17.61
N SER A 239 26.56 6.05 18.68
CA SER A 239 28.01 6.26 18.70
C SER A 239 28.82 5.00 18.99
N ASN A 240 28.18 3.84 19.11
CA ASN A 240 28.82 2.53 19.26
C ASN A 240 28.86 1.78 17.92
N GLY A 241 29.36 0.55 17.97
CA GLY A 241 29.51 -0.35 16.83
C GLY A 241 30.59 -1.39 17.09
N TRP A 242 30.86 -2.23 16.10
CA TRP A 242 32.05 -3.08 16.11
C TRP A 242 33.27 -2.28 15.65
N SER A 243 34.33 -2.24 16.45
CA SER A 243 35.60 -1.59 16.12
C SER A 243 36.74 -2.60 16.06
N THR A 244 37.60 -2.48 15.05
CA THR A 244 38.78 -3.34 14.90
C THR A 244 39.84 -3.00 15.95
N ALA A 245 40.73 -3.94 16.29
CA ALA A 245 41.89 -3.61 17.11
C ALA A 245 42.75 -2.50 16.48
N THR A 246 43.45 -1.72 17.30
CA THR A 246 44.27 -0.59 16.82
C THR A 246 45.30 -1.07 15.80
N ASN A 247 45.40 -0.33 14.69
CA ASN A 247 46.23 -0.62 13.51
C ASN A 247 45.82 -1.89 12.73
N SER A 248 44.72 -2.56 13.08
CA SER A 248 44.17 -3.68 12.29
C SER A 248 43.24 -3.16 11.19
N ILE A 249 43.82 -2.46 10.22
CA ILE A 249 43.08 -1.66 9.22
C ILE A 249 42.91 -2.33 7.84
N ILE A 250 43.40 -3.56 7.69
CA ILE A 250 43.30 -4.34 6.46
C ILE A 250 42.83 -5.77 6.73
N ASN A 251 42.13 -6.37 5.76
CA ASN A 251 41.67 -7.76 5.78
C ASN A 251 40.98 -8.16 7.10
N GLN A 252 40.07 -7.32 7.56
CA GLN A 252 39.27 -7.58 8.76
C GLN A 252 37.93 -8.20 8.36
N TRP A 253 37.28 -8.88 9.30
CA TRP A 253 35.95 -9.42 9.06
C TRP A 253 35.05 -9.27 10.29
N LEU A 254 33.77 -9.03 10.01
CA LEU A 254 32.68 -9.04 10.97
C LEU A 254 31.64 -10.06 10.51
N ARG A 255 31.26 -10.97 11.40
CA ARG A 255 30.49 -12.17 11.07
C ARG A 255 29.29 -12.35 12.00
N LEU A 256 28.19 -12.82 11.40
CA LEU A 256 27.01 -13.29 12.11
C LEU A 256 26.69 -14.74 11.72
N TYR A 257 26.53 -15.60 12.71
CA TYR A 257 25.95 -16.93 12.57
C TYR A 257 24.46 -16.88 12.90
N PHE A 258 23.62 -17.47 12.05
CA PHE A 258 22.16 -17.44 12.20
C PHE A 258 21.56 -18.67 12.91
N GLY A 259 22.35 -19.69 13.28
CA GLY A 259 21.83 -20.95 13.84
C GLY A 259 21.21 -21.91 12.82
N LYS A 260 20.82 -21.40 11.65
CA LYS A 260 20.13 -22.14 10.59
C LYS A 260 20.55 -21.62 9.22
N TYR A 261 20.21 -22.39 8.20
CA TYR A 261 20.26 -21.91 6.82
C TYR A 261 19.31 -20.72 6.68
N THR A 262 19.88 -19.54 6.53
CA THR A 262 19.17 -18.29 6.32
C THR A 262 19.47 -17.81 4.91
N ARG A 263 18.53 -17.09 4.29
CA ARG A 263 18.71 -16.50 2.97
C ARG A 263 18.90 -15.01 3.12
N VAL A 264 20.00 -14.47 2.61
CA VAL A 264 20.25 -13.02 2.60
C VAL A 264 20.58 -12.62 1.17
N ASN A 265 19.90 -11.61 0.65
CA ASN A 265 20.22 -10.97 -0.64
C ASN A 265 20.17 -9.44 -0.59
N LYS A 266 19.98 -8.88 0.60
CA LYS A 266 20.20 -7.46 0.87
C LYS A 266 20.87 -7.25 2.23
N VAL A 267 21.78 -6.30 2.30
CA VAL A 267 22.41 -5.87 3.55
C VAL A 267 22.47 -4.36 3.59
N THR A 268 22.11 -3.76 4.72
CA THR A 268 22.41 -2.37 5.02
C THR A 268 23.60 -2.30 5.95
N VAL A 269 24.59 -1.47 5.58
CA VAL A 269 25.71 -1.09 6.45
C VAL A 269 25.49 0.35 6.88
N VAL A 270 25.55 0.58 8.18
CA VAL A 270 25.33 1.89 8.80
C VAL A 270 26.65 2.40 9.36
N ALA A 271 27.00 3.64 9.04
CA ALA A 271 28.15 4.30 9.62
C ALA A 271 27.85 4.77 11.06
N ARG A 272 28.89 4.84 11.89
CA ARG A 272 28.81 5.38 13.25
C ARG A 272 28.31 6.83 13.24
N SER A 273 27.61 7.25 14.29
CA SER A 273 27.00 8.60 14.37
C SER A 273 27.98 9.77 14.58
N THR A 274 29.28 9.53 14.76
CA THR A 274 30.24 10.59 15.14
C THR A 274 31.34 10.85 14.12
N THR A 275 31.92 9.81 13.53
CA THR A 275 33.23 9.86 12.83
C THR A 275 33.24 8.96 11.58
N ALA A 276 32.09 8.88 10.90
CA ALA A 276 31.85 7.99 9.77
C ALA A 276 32.86 8.11 8.62
N SER A 277 33.35 9.32 8.33
CA SER A 277 34.12 9.62 7.11
C SER A 277 35.48 8.94 7.04
N THR A 278 36.10 8.61 8.17
CA THR A 278 37.41 7.94 8.26
C THR A 278 37.31 6.49 8.73
N GLU A 279 36.27 6.16 9.52
CA GLU A 279 36.11 4.86 10.16
C GLU A 279 35.39 3.82 9.29
N SER A 280 34.53 4.25 8.36
CA SER A 280 33.64 3.34 7.63
C SER A 280 34.38 2.49 6.58
N PRO A 281 33.88 1.29 6.25
CA PRO A 281 34.53 0.38 5.31
C PRO A 281 34.54 0.96 3.88
N LYS A 282 35.67 0.79 3.17
CA LYS A 282 35.88 1.36 1.82
C LYS A 282 35.78 0.29 0.74
N ASN A 283 36.56 -0.79 0.87
CA ASN A 283 36.49 -1.95 -0.02
C ASN A 283 36.18 -3.19 0.80
N PHE A 284 35.09 -3.88 0.45
CA PHE A 284 34.65 -5.05 1.20
C PHE A 284 33.79 -5.99 0.35
N ASP A 285 33.71 -7.24 0.77
CA ASP A 285 32.85 -8.25 0.19
C ASP A 285 31.82 -8.73 1.21
N PHE A 286 30.58 -8.91 0.75
CA PHE A 286 29.61 -9.73 1.48
C PHE A 286 29.81 -11.18 1.09
N GLN A 287 29.97 -12.05 2.09
CA GLN A 287 30.24 -13.47 1.88
C GLN A 287 29.33 -14.35 2.73
N GLY A 288 29.00 -15.53 2.19
CA GLY A 288 28.23 -16.57 2.87
C GLY A 288 29.05 -17.86 3.07
N SER A 289 28.82 -18.57 4.17
CA SER A 289 29.47 -19.86 4.46
C SER A 289 28.55 -20.81 5.24
N ASN A 290 28.82 -22.11 5.10
CA ASN A 290 28.12 -23.18 5.83
C ASN A 290 28.97 -23.84 6.92
N ASP A 291 30.29 -23.60 6.91
CA ASP A 291 31.27 -24.23 7.80
C ASP A 291 32.22 -23.22 8.45
N ALA A 292 32.05 -21.92 8.16
CA ALA A 292 32.91 -20.82 8.61
C ALA A 292 34.38 -20.88 8.12
N LEU A 293 34.71 -21.81 7.22
CA LEU A 293 36.03 -22.01 6.64
C LEU A 293 36.05 -21.66 5.15
N ASN A 294 35.05 -22.14 4.41
CA ASN A 294 34.91 -21.93 2.97
C ASN A 294 33.87 -20.84 2.72
N TRP A 295 34.27 -19.79 2.01
CA TRP A 295 33.45 -18.59 1.80
C TRP A 295 33.09 -18.40 0.35
N THR A 296 31.80 -18.17 0.10
CA THR A 296 31.28 -17.78 -1.21
C THR A 296 31.09 -16.26 -1.21
N THR A 297 31.81 -15.53 -2.07
CA THR A 297 31.54 -14.11 -2.29
C THR A 297 30.18 -13.94 -2.96
N LEU A 298 29.30 -13.16 -2.32
CA LEU A 298 27.93 -12.86 -2.74
C LEU A 298 27.85 -11.51 -3.46
N LYS A 299 28.62 -10.52 -2.97
CA LYS A 299 28.72 -9.21 -3.60
C LYS A 299 30.08 -8.57 -3.30
N GLU A 300 30.68 -8.01 -4.33
CA GLU A 300 31.85 -7.15 -4.21
C GLU A 300 31.42 -5.69 -4.12
N VAL A 301 31.94 -4.96 -3.14
CA VAL A 301 31.71 -3.54 -2.94
C VAL A 301 33.04 -2.82 -2.86
N ARG A 302 33.23 -1.80 -3.71
CA ARG A 302 34.49 -1.08 -3.85
C ARG A 302 34.28 0.42 -3.75
N ASN A 303 35.33 1.13 -3.36
CA ASN A 303 35.43 2.59 -3.34
C ASN A 303 34.28 3.31 -2.61
N GLN A 304 33.83 2.75 -1.49
CA GLN A 304 32.80 3.37 -0.64
C GLN A 304 33.42 4.45 0.24
N ILE A 305 33.53 5.65 -0.32
CA ILE A 305 34.11 6.83 0.33
C ILE A 305 33.01 7.82 0.77
N GLY A 306 33.40 8.82 1.56
CA GLY A 306 32.57 9.99 1.86
C GLY A 306 31.35 9.70 2.75
N TRP A 307 31.45 8.68 3.61
CA TRP A 307 30.38 8.34 4.55
C TRP A 307 30.08 9.51 5.49
N LYS A 308 28.78 9.80 5.67
CA LYS A 308 28.26 10.74 6.64
C LYS A 308 27.87 10.01 7.93
N ASN A 309 27.85 10.75 9.02
CA ASN A 309 27.42 10.23 10.32
C ASN A 309 26.01 9.64 10.22
N SER A 310 25.84 8.42 10.73
CA SER A 310 24.59 7.65 10.64
C SER A 310 24.08 7.37 9.22
N GLU A 311 24.93 7.50 8.19
CA GLU A 311 24.55 7.16 6.81
C GLU A 311 24.30 5.66 6.67
N GLU A 312 23.22 5.31 5.96
CA GLU A 312 22.86 3.94 5.63
C GLU A 312 23.13 3.70 4.15
N ARG A 313 23.87 2.63 3.84
CA ARG A 313 24.03 2.14 2.48
C ARG A 313 23.51 0.73 2.36
N THR A 314 22.49 0.55 1.53
CA THR A 314 21.88 -0.74 1.25
C THR A 314 22.43 -1.34 -0.04
N TYR A 315 22.86 -2.59 0.05
CA TYR A 315 23.41 -3.35 -1.06
C TYR A 315 22.52 -4.56 -1.32
N ARG A 316 22.09 -4.72 -2.57
CA ARG A 316 21.37 -5.90 -3.07
C ARG A 316 22.29 -6.75 -3.95
N PHE A 317 22.08 -8.06 -3.96
CA PHE A 317 22.87 -8.96 -4.79
C PHE A 317 22.07 -10.13 -5.33
N ASP A 318 22.35 -10.46 -6.60
CA ASP A 318 21.62 -11.47 -7.37
C ASP A 318 22.18 -12.88 -7.14
N LYS A 319 23.37 -12.98 -6.52
CA LYS A 319 23.99 -14.28 -6.24
C LYS A 319 23.33 -14.91 -5.02
N GLU A 320 22.61 -15.99 -5.27
CA GLU A 320 21.73 -16.63 -4.31
C GLU A 320 22.39 -17.79 -3.56
N GLY A 321 21.89 -18.04 -2.34
CA GLY A 321 22.27 -19.19 -1.54
C GLY A 321 21.73 -19.09 -0.12
N TYR A 322 21.58 -20.24 0.53
CA TYR A 322 21.27 -20.33 1.95
C TYR A 322 22.56 -20.63 2.71
N PHE A 323 22.90 -19.75 3.64
CA PHE A 323 24.10 -19.89 4.45
C PHE A 323 23.77 -19.82 5.93
N LYS A 324 24.61 -20.47 6.74
CA LYS A 324 24.53 -20.38 8.20
C LYS A 324 25.30 -19.17 8.73
N TYR A 325 26.37 -18.78 8.02
CA TYR A 325 27.24 -17.68 8.37
C TYR A 325 27.22 -16.64 7.26
N TYR A 326 27.13 -15.36 7.66
CA TYR A 326 27.31 -14.23 6.78
C TYR A 326 28.40 -13.33 7.37
N GLN A 327 29.30 -12.82 6.52
CA GLN A 327 30.31 -11.87 6.96
C GLN A 327 30.48 -10.72 5.97
N ILE A 328 30.90 -9.58 6.51
CA ILE A 328 31.52 -8.49 5.76
C ILE A 328 33.02 -8.69 5.88
N PHE A 329 33.68 -9.03 4.77
CA PHE A 329 35.14 -9.09 4.70
C PHE A 329 35.66 -7.76 4.16
N VAL A 330 36.30 -6.96 5.01
CA VAL A 330 36.77 -5.61 4.71
C VAL A 330 38.25 -5.65 4.35
N TYR A 331 38.57 -5.31 3.11
CA TYR A 331 39.95 -5.20 2.64
C TYR A 331 40.64 -3.97 3.24
N ASP A 332 39.95 -2.84 3.28
CA ASP A 332 40.43 -1.59 3.89
C ASP A 332 39.29 -0.60 4.22
N PHE A 333 39.62 0.38 5.06
CA PHE A 333 38.73 1.43 5.54
C PHE A 333 39.14 2.82 4.99
N ASN A 334 38.43 3.87 5.41
CA ASN A 334 38.64 5.25 4.93
C ASN A 334 39.76 6.03 5.66
N GLY A 335 40.50 5.42 6.59
CA GLY A 335 41.76 5.96 7.11
C GLY A 335 41.93 6.02 8.63
N ASP A 336 40.92 5.65 9.42
CA ASP A 336 41.08 5.55 10.88
C ASP A 336 42.01 4.39 11.29
N THR A 337 42.60 4.46 12.48
CA THR A 337 43.47 3.39 13.03
C THR A 337 42.69 2.30 13.77
N SER A 338 41.48 2.58 14.22
CA SER A 338 40.54 1.64 14.86
C SER A 338 39.14 1.81 14.24
N PRO A 339 38.99 1.56 12.93
CA PRO A 339 37.74 1.77 12.20
C PRO A 339 36.55 1.04 12.80
N VAL A 340 35.34 1.56 12.51
CA VAL A 340 34.08 1.12 13.11
C VAL A 340 33.04 0.86 12.03
N ILE A 341 32.32 -0.26 12.17
CA ILE A 341 31.03 -0.46 11.52
C ILE A 341 29.95 -0.22 12.57
N GLY A 342 29.08 0.76 12.34
CA GLY A 342 28.06 1.18 13.30
C GLY A 342 27.00 0.11 13.50
N GLU A 343 26.34 -0.29 12.41
CA GLU A 343 25.30 -1.33 12.43
C GLU A 343 25.26 -2.07 11.08
N VAL A 344 24.84 -3.33 11.10
CA VAL A 344 24.65 -4.19 9.93
C VAL A 344 23.29 -4.87 10.01
N ILE A 345 22.45 -4.59 9.02
CA ILE A 345 21.10 -5.13 8.95
C ILE A 345 21.02 -6.07 7.74
N TYR A 346 20.89 -7.36 8.01
CA TYR A 346 20.68 -8.36 6.97
C TYR A 346 19.20 -8.48 6.63
N GLY A 347 18.87 -8.75 5.37
CA GLY A 347 17.50 -9.02 4.97
C GLY A 347 17.41 -9.84 3.69
N CYS A 348 16.18 -10.13 3.30
CA CYS A 348 15.91 -10.74 2.01
C CYS A 348 14.71 -10.12 1.30
N GLU A 349 14.79 -10.11 -0.02
CA GLU A 349 13.80 -9.61 -0.95
C GLU A 349 13.61 -10.62 -2.08
N TYR A 350 12.41 -11.17 -2.30
CA TYR A 350 12.16 -12.12 -3.39
C TYR A 350 10.70 -12.28 -3.75
N LEU A 351 10.47 -12.75 -4.97
CA LEU A 351 9.15 -13.18 -5.42
C LEU A 351 8.92 -14.65 -5.08
N SER A 352 7.71 -14.94 -4.57
CA SER A 352 7.20 -16.27 -4.30
C SER A 352 5.96 -16.52 -5.15
N PHE A 353 5.91 -17.67 -5.82
CA PHE A 353 4.73 -18.12 -6.55
C PHE A 353 3.96 -19.16 -5.74
N CYS A 354 2.65 -19.04 -5.73
CA CYS A 354 1.77 -20.07 -5.20
C CYS A 354 0.87 -20.59 -6.31
N GLU A 355 1.04 -21.85 -6.72
CA GLU A 355 0.22 -22.49 -7.74
C GLU A 355 -1.21 -22.68 -7.22
N ILE A 356 -2.18 -22.17 -7.99
CA ILE A 356 -3.60 -22.22 -7.69
C ILE A 356 -4.22 -23.34 -8.54
N PRO A 357 -4.87 -24.34 -7.91
CA PRO A 357 -5.43 -25.50 -8.61
C PRO A 357 -6.49 -25.16 -9.67
N SER A 358 -7.29 -24.12 -9.43
CA SER A 358 -8.34 -23.68 -10.34
C SER A 358 -8.59 -22.18 -10.28
N ILE A 359 -8.97 -21.61 -11.42
CA ILE A 359 -9.40 -20.22 -11.51
C ILE A 359 -10.88 -20.16 -11.12
N SER A 360 -11.17 -19.47 -10.01
CA SER A 360 -12.54 -19.18 -9.57
C SER A 360 -12.62 -17.79 -8.96
N LYS A 361 -13.82 -17.21 -8.89
CA LYS A 361 -14.04 -15.92 -8.22
C LYS A 361 -13.56 -15.96 -6.76
N GLY A 362 -13.82 -17.07 -6.06
CA GLY A 362 -13.36 -17.29 -4.69
C GLY A 362 -11.82 -17.34 -4.58
N ASN A 363 -11.15 -18.10 -5.45
CA ASN A 363 -9.69 -18.17 -5.48
C ASN A 363 -9.05 -16.84 -5.90
N PHE A 364 -9.66 -16.10 -6.82
CA PHE A 364 -9.24 -14.76 -7.20
C PHE A 364 -9.36 -13.77 -6.03
N ILE A 365 -10.49 -13.78 -5.31
CA ILE A 365 -10.67 -12.94 -4.12
C ILE A 365 -9.67 -13.32 -3.02
N LYS A 366 -9.40 -14.62 -2.82
CA LYS A 366 -8.56 -15.11 -1.73
C LYS A 366 -7.06 -14.98 -2.01
N TYR A 367 -6.62 -15.42 -3.18
CA TYR A 367 -5.21 -15.56 -3.56
C TYR A 367 -4.79 -14.59 -4.66
N GLY A 368 -5.69 -13.77 -5.19
CA GLY A 368 -5.28 -12.66 -6.04
C GLY A 368 -4.47 -11.65 -5.25
N ALA A 369 -3.27 -11.37 -5.74
CA ALA A 369 -2.32 -10.48 -5.08
C ALA A 369 -2.65 -9.03 -5.42
N LYS A 370 -2.56 -8.16 -4.41
CA LYS A 370 -2.45 -6.71 -4.62
C LYS A 370 -0.99 -6.46 -5.02
N PHE A 371 -0.72 -6.39 -6.32
CA PHE A 371 0.64 -6.24 -6.82
C PHE A 371 0.79 -4.93 -7.58
N GLU A 372 1.69 -4.06 -7.11
CA GLU A 372 2.29 -3.04 -7.95
C GLU A 372 3.35 -3.75 -8.79
N PHE A 373 3.29 -3.64 -10.13
CA PHE A 373 4.19 -4.34 -11.07
C PHE A 373 5.65 -3.87 -11.03
N ASN A 374 6.19 -3.60 -9.84
CA ASN A 374 7.57 -3.23 -9.60
C ASN A 374 8.36 -4.51 -9.28
N GLY A 375 9.53 -4.71 -9.88
CA GLY A 375 10.39 -5.85 -9.54
C GLY A 375 10.09 -7.17 -10.27
N LEU A 376 9.30 -7.18 -11.36
CA LEU A 376 9.05 -8.40 -12.15
C LEU A 376 10.29 -8.96 -12.86
N GLU A 377 11.34 -8.16 -12.95
CA GLU A 377 12.68 -8.56 -13.38
C GLU A 377 13.37 -9.50 -12.37
N ALA A 378 12.89 -9.60 -11.13
CA ALA A 378 13.43 -10.50 -10.13
C ALA A 378 13.04 -11.96 -10.40
N ILE A 379 13.99 -12.87 -10.18
CA ILE A 379 13.72 -14.31 -10.26
C ILE A 379 12.84 -14.71 -9.07
N ALA A 380 11.75 -15.44 -9.35
CA ALA A 380 10.94 -16.05 -8.31
C ALA A 380 11.57 -17.35 -7.83
N LEU A 381 11.68 -17.50 -6.52
CA LEU A 381 12.61 -18.45 -5.92
C LEU A 381 11.94 -19.50 -5.06
N ASP A 382 10.73 -19.19 -4.60
CA ASP A 382 9.87 -20.16 -3.95
C ASP A 382 8.66 -20.44 -4.83
N LYS A 383 8.38 -21.73 -4.99
CA LYS A 383 7.16 -22.22 -5.64
C LYS A 383 6.42 -23.12 -4.67
N ASN A 384 5.29 -22.63 -4.19
CA ASN A 384 4.37 -23.34 -3.30
C ASN A 384 3.14 -23.84 -4.07
N TYR A 385 2.36 -24.73 -3.46
CA TYR A 385 1.10 -25.23 -4.00
C TYR A 385 0.01 -25.21 -2.93
N ILE A 386 -1.22 -24.92 -3.35
CA ILE A 386 -2.40 -25.01 -2.48
C ILE A 386 -3.06 -26.36 -2.70
N LEU A 387 -3.26 -27.13 -1.63
CA LEU A 387 -4.11 -28.32 -1.66
C LEU A 387 -5.57 -27.89 -1.44
N GLN A 388 -6.46 -28.25 -2.36
CA GLN A 388 -7.90 -27.98 -2.28
C GLN A 388 -8.68 -29.26 -2.55
N ASP A 389 -9.68 -29.55 -1.71
CA ASP A 389 -10.46 -30.80 -1.77
C ASP A 389 -11.67 -30.73 -2.73
N GLY A 390 -11.84 -29.63 -3.48
CA GLY A 390 -12.95 -29.45 -4.41
C GLY A 390 -12.62 -28.45 -5.53
N VAL A 391 -12.88 -28.86 -6.77
CA VAL A 391 -12.64 -28.04 -7.97
C VAL A 391 -13.91 -27.26 -8.29
N SER A 392 -13.90 -25.94 -8.18
CA SER A 392 -14.93 -25.10 -8.81
C SER A 392 -14.49 -24.79 -10.25
N GLU A 393 -15.22 -25.29 -11.24
CA GLU A 393 -15.04 -24.93 -12.64
C GLU A 393 -15.65 -23.56 -12.96
N ASN A 394 -15.12 -22.89 -13.98
CA ASN A 394 -15.39 -21.50 -14.34
C ASN A 394 -16.79 -21.29 -14.96
N SER A 395 -17.69 -20.64 -14.21
CA SER A 395 -18.92 -20.00 -14.73
C SER A 395 -18.90 -18.46 -14.69
N ASP A 396 -17.83 -17.83 -14.18
CA ASP A 396 -17.92 -16.50 -13.54
C ASP A 396 -17.17 -15.35 -14.26
N GLY A 397 -16.80 -15.50 -15.54
CA GLY A 397 -16.48 -14.34 -16.40
C GLY A 397 -15.28 -13.49 -15.97
N LEU A 398 -14.20 -14.09 -15.48
CA LEU A 398 -12.95 -13.38 -15.15
C LEU A 398 -12.21 -12.95 -16.43
N TRP A 399 -11.81 -11.68 -16.49
CA TRP A 399 -11.09 -11.11 -17.63
C TRP A 399 -9.60 -11.49 -17.58
N THR A 400 -9.09 -12.02 -18.68
CA THR A 400 -7.66 -12.36 -18.84
C THR A 400 -7.00 -11.42 -19.85
N THR A 401 -5.90 -10.78 -19.45
CA THR A 401 -5.04 -10.00 -20.35
C THR A 401 -3.70 -10.69 -20.48
N LYS A 402 -3.26 -10.95 -21.72
CA LYS A 402 -1.93 -11.51 -21.99
C LYS A 402 -0.91 -10.38 -22.05
N LEU A 403 0.04 -10.38 -21.13
CA LEU A 403 1.23 -9.52 -21.20
C LEU A 403 2.19 -10.10 -22.26
N ASP A 404 2.90 -9.23 -22.98
CA ASP A 404 3.82 -9.55 -24.10
C ASP A 404 3.19 -9.89 -25.45
N ARG A 405 2.63 -8.87 -26.13
CA ARG A 405 2.73 -8.84 -27.59
C ARG A 405 4.02 -8.11 -27.97
N LYS A 406 4.95 -8.82 -28.61
CA LYS A 406 5.72 -8.20 -29.71
C LYS A 406 4.67 -7.64 -30.68
N PRO A 407 4.72 -6.37 -31.10
CA PRO A 407 3.72 -5.83 -32.00
C PRO A 407 3.61 -6.75 -33.21
N LEU A 408 2.41 -7.28 -33.45
CA LEU A 408 2.11 -7.97 -34.69
C LEU A 408 2.28 -6.89 -35.77
N SER A 409 3.32 -7.07 -36.60
CA SER A 409 3.68 -6.28 -37.77
C SER A 409 2.61 -5.29 -38.22
N ILE A 410 2.95 -3.99 -38.22
CA ILE A 410 2.28 -3.01 -39.07
C ILE A 410 2.49 -3.47 -40.52
N SER A 411 1.42 -3.89 -41.19
CA SER A 411 1.38 -3.94 -42.65
C SER A 411 1.02 -2.56 -43.15
N PHE A 412 1.92 -1.92 -43.90
CA PHE A 412 1.54 -0.80 -44.75
C PHE A 412 0.93 -1.38 -46.03
N ASN A 413 -0.35 -1.10 -46.27
CA ASN A 413 -0.94 -1.19 -47.59
C ASN A 413 -0.76 0.15 -48.30
#